data_AF-A0A6G1Q7Y8-F1
#
_entry.id   AF-A0A6G1Q7Y8-F1
#
_cell.length_a   1.000
_cell.length_b   1.000
_cell.length_c   1.000
_cell.angle_alpha   90.00
_cell.angle_beta   90.00
_cell.angle_gamma   90.00
#
_symmetry.space_group_name_H-M   'P 1'
#
loop_
_entity.id
_entity.type
_entity.pdbx_description
1 polymer ?
#
loop_
_entity_poly.entity_id
_entity_poly.type
_entity_poly.pdbx_seq_one_letter_code
_entity_poly.pdbx_strand_id
1 'polypeptide(L)'
;MFDSRKILFVCLLPCSVICLTSEEIRAKPGDNVILQCRGPREGVIELLEWSKPDLKSEDYVFYFRDENVYERYQHPLFRGRVELRDPQMKEGDFAVILKNVTIKDSGTYVCYYGNAGSRLHLISNITLTVRDSGS
;
A
#
# COMPACT_ATOMS: atom_id res chain seq x y z
N MET A 1 40.45 16.95 -45.83
CA MET A 1 39.38 17.91 -46.15
C MET A 1 38.11 17.36 -45.51
N PHE A 2 37.56 18.09 -44.53
CA PHE A 2 36.45 17.68 -43.68
C PHE A 2 35.16 17.41 -44.49
N ASP A 3 34.40 16.36 -44.14
CA ASP A 3 33.07 16.60 -43.58
C ASP A 3 32.62 15.42 -42.69
N SER A 4 32.15 15.78 -41.51
CA SER A 4 31.68 14.95 -40.41
C SER A 4 30.16 14.86 -40.49
N ARG A 5 29.62 13.68 -40.79
CA ARG A 5 28.20 13.42 -40.55
C ARG A 5 28.05 12.32 -39.51
N LYS A 6 28.11 12.83 -38.28
CA LYS A 6 27.64 12.31 -37.00
C LYS A 6 26.58 11.22 -37.17
N ILE A 7 26.95 9.99 -36.80
CA ILE A 7 25.98 8.93 -36.51
C ILE A 7 25.15 9.41 -35.33
N LEU A 8 23.91 9.82 -35.57
CA LEU A 8 22.96 10.02 -34.48
C LEU A 8 22.58 8.63 -33.95
N PHE A 9 23.32 8.17 -32.93
CA PHE A 9 22.80 7.15 -32.03
C PHE A 9 21.65 7.80 -31.27
N VAL A 10 20.43 7.76 -31.84
CA VAL A 10 19.23 7.94 -31.05
C VAL A 10 19.16 6.70 -30.16
N CYS A 11 19.59 6.84 -28.91
CA CYS A 11 19.21 5.89 -27.87
C CYS A 11 17.70 6.00 -27.70
N LEU A 12 16.95 5.23 -28.51
CA LEU A 12 15.60 4.80 -28.21
C LEU A 12 15.71 3.78 -27.07
N LEU A 13 16.17 4.24 -25.90
CA LEU A 13 16.01 3.47 -24.69
C LEU A 13 14.53 3.62 -24.34
N PRO A 14 13.69 2.57 -24.48
CA PRO A 14 12.44 2.60 -23.77
C PRO A 14 12.86 2.69 -22.32
N CYS A 15 12.58 3.84 -21.70
CA CYS A 15 12.68 3.98 -20.26
C CYS A 15 11.54 3.12 -19.69
N SER A 16 11.67 1.79 -19.78
CA SER A 16 10.83 0.83 -19.09
C SER A 16 11.29 0.75 -17.63
N VAL A 17 11.54 1.91 -17.03
CA VAL A 17 11.33 2.06 -15.61
C VAL A 17 9.83 1.99 -15.46
N ILE A 18 9.36 0.80 -15.08
CA ILE A 18 8.14 0.72 -14.28
C ILE A 18 8.44 1.60 -13.07
N CYS A 19 7.99 2.85 -13.12
CA CYS A 19 7.96 3.68 -11.94
C CYS A 19 6.94 3.00 -11.03
N LEU A 20 7.41 2.20 -10.06
CA LEU A 20 6.62 1.94 -8.88
C LEU A 20 6.41 3.30 -8.24
N THR A 21 5.34 4.00 -8.63
CA THR A 21 4.95 5.25 -8.02
C THR A 21 4.52 4.92 -6.61
N SER A 22 5.45 5.05 -5.66
CA SER A 22 5.12 5.01 -4.24
C SER A 22 4.24 6.22 -3.97
N GLU A 23 3.00 5.99 -3.56
CA GLU A 23 2.10 7.06 -3.16
C GLU A 23 2.58 7.63 -1.83
N GLU A 24 2.78 8.95 -1.75
CA GLU A 24 3.17 9.61 -0.51
C GLU A 24 1.95 10.28 0.13
N ILE A 25 1.63 9.88 1.37
CA ILE A 25 0.58 10.48 2.18
C ILE A 25 1.24 11.26 3.32
N ARG A 26 0.82 12.52 3.50
CA ARG A 26 1.25 13.36 4.61
C ARG A 26 0.09 13.60 5.56
N ALA A 27 0.33 13.42 6.84
CA ALA A 27 -0.67 13.61 7.88
C ALA A 27 -0.05 14.24 9.14
N LYS A 28 -0.92 14.76 10.01
CA LYS A 28 -0.55 15.22 11.34
C LYS A 28 -0.96 14.19 12.38
N PRO A 29 -0.32 14.18 13.56
CA PRO A 29 -0.78 13.34 14.65
C PRO A 29 -2.25 13.61 14.99
N GLY A 30 -3.02 12.55 15.19
CA GLY A 30 -4.47 12.63 15.44
C GLY A 30 -5.34 12.44 14.19
N ASP A 31 -4.79 12.59 12.99
CA ASP A 31 -5.56 12.41 11.75
C ASP A 31 -6.02 10.96 11.56
N ASN A 32 -7.09 10.79 10.79
CA ASN A 32 -7.44 9.50 10.19
C ASN A 32 -6.98 9.52 8.74
N VAL A 33 -6.17 8.54 8.34
CA VAL A 33 -5.63 8.45 6.99
C VAL A 33 -6.21 7.27 6.24
N ILE A 34 -6.44 7.46 4.94
CA ILE A 34 -6.88 6.40 4.05
C ILE A 34 -5.66 5.88 3.31
N LEU A 35 -5.29 4.62 3.55
CA LEU A 35 -4.28 3.93 2.78
C LEU A 35 -4.96 3.34 1.53
N GLN A 36 -4.71 3.94 0.37
CA GLN A 36 -5.39 3.58 -0.88
C GLN A 36 -4.89 2.25 -1.46
N CYS A 37 -5.79 1.31 -1.70
CA CYS A 37 -5.47 0.09 -2.43
C CYS A 37 -6.64 -0.28 -3.34
N ARG A 38 -6.34 -0.53 -4.61
CA ARG A 38 -7.34 -0.91 -5.61
C ARG A 38 -6.92 -2.20 -6.30
N GLY A 39 -7.69 -3.26 -6.08
CA GLY A 39 -7.47 -4.56 -6.73
C GLY A 39 -8.45 -4.83 -7.87
N PRO A 40 -8.59 -6.11 -8.25
CA PRO A 40 -9.59 -6.54 -9.23
C PRO A 40 -11.01 -6.19 -8.78
N ARG A 41 -11.86 -5.82 -9.75
CA ARG A 41 -13.28 -5.51 -9.51
C ARG A 41 -14.18 -6.74 -9.44
N GLU A 42 -13.71 -7.84 -10.03
CA GLU A 42 -14.44 -9.10 -10.14
C GLU A 42 -13.68 -10.22 -9.43
N GLY A 43 -14.42 -11.21 -8.94
CA GLY A 43 -13.88 -12.35 -8.21
C GLY A 43 -14.09 -12.24 -6.69
N VAL A 44 -13.97 -13.38 -6.01
CA VAL A 44 -14.05 -13.45 -4.56
C VAL A 44 -12.67 -13.17 -3.97
N ILE A 45 -12.62 -12.19 -3.08
CA ILE A 45 -11.40 -11.86 -2.32
C ILE A 45 -11.40 -12.74 -1.07
N GLU A 46 -10.54 -13.75 -1.06
CA GLU A 46 -10.39 -14.64 0.08
C GLU A 46 -9.44 -14.10 1.12
N LEU A 47 -8.47 -13.27 0.71
CA LEU A 47 -7.42 -12.76 1.57
C LEU A 47 -7.09 -11.32 1.18
N LEU A 48 -7.04 -10.45 2.16
CA LEU A 48 -6.51 -9.09 2.06
C LEU A 48 -5.58 -8.84 3.24
N GLU A 49 -4.34 -8.50 2.92
CA GLU A 49 -3.29 -8.22 3.90
C GLU A 49 -2.76 -6.81 3.69
N TRP A 50 -2.70 -6.05 4.78
CA TRP A 50 -1.83 -4.89 4.85
C TRP A 50 -0.66 -5.20 5.76
N SER A 51 0.54 -4.92 5.29
CA SER A 51 1.78 -5.06 6.07
C SER A 51 2.55 -3.75 6.15
N LYS A 52 3.39 -3.66 7.17
CA LYS A 52 4.33 -2.55 7.38
C LYS A 52 5.74 -3.14 7.46
N PRO A 53 6.46 -3.30 6.34
CA PRO A 53 7.71 -4.07 6.31
C PRO A 53 8.82 -3.50 7.20
N ASP A 54 8.84 -2.19 7.44
CA ASP A 54 9.78 -1.52 8.33
C ASP A 54 9.62 -1.91 9.80
N LEU A 55 8.47 -2.48 10.18
CA LEU A 55 8.22 -3.00 11.52
C LEU A 55 8.98 -4.29 11.82
N LYS A 56 9.45 -5.02 10.80
CA LYS A 56 10.13 -6.32 10.93
C LYS A 56 9.40 -7.29 11.86
N SER A 57 8.07 -7.34 11.72
CA SER A 57 7.19 -8.24 12.43
C SER A 57 6.43 -9.12 11.44
N GLU A 58 6.09 -10.34 11.88
CA GLU A 58 5.19 -11.24 11.14
C GLU A 58 3.72 -10.84 11.31
N ASP A 59 3.43 -9.89 12.23
CA ASP A 59 2.07 -9.38 12.44
C ASP A 59 1.67 -8.35 11.38
N TYR A 60 0.37 -8.30 11.10
CA TYR A 60 -0.21 -7.47 10.05
C TYR A 60 -0.63 -6.08 10.56
N VAL A 61 -0.73 -5.12 9.64
CA VAL A 61 -1.46 -3.86 9.87
C VAL A 61 -2.96 -4.14 9.85
N PHE A 62 -3.40 -4.92 8.86
CA PHE A 62 -4.78 -5.37 8.70
C PHE A 62 -4.78 -6.78 8.09
N TYR A 63 -5.67 -7.64 8.57
CA TYR A 63 -5.78 -9.00 8.08
C TYR A 63 -7.25 -9.39 7.96
N PHE A 64 -7.66 -9.70 6.73
CA PHE A 64 -8.99 -10.18 6.39
C PHE A 64 -8.87 -11.50 5.64
N ARG A 65 -9.63 -12.50 6.05
CA ARG A 65 -9.70 -13.79 5.38
C ARG A 65 -11.10 -14.39 5.45
N ASP A 66 -11.55 -15.00 4.37
CA ASP A 66 -12.84 -15.74 4.31
C ASP A 66 -14.00 -14.92 4.92
N GLU A 67 -14.18 -13.68 4.45
CA GLU A 67 -15.23 -12.74 4.91
C GLU A 67 -15.09 -12.23 6.36
N ASN A 68 -13.98 -12.54 7.05
CA ASN A 68 -13.77 -12.18 8.45
C ASN A 68 -12.51 -11.33 8.66
N VAL A 69 -12.61 -10.32 9.52
CA VAL A 69 -11.45 -9.55 10.00
C VAL A 69 -10.88 -10.24 11.24
N TYR A 70 -9.57 -10.52 11.26
CA TYR A 70 -8.91 -11.20 12.38
C TYR A 70 -7.94 -10.28 13.10
N GLU A 71 -8.44 -9.53 14.09
CA GLU A 71 -7.62 -8.62 14.91
C GLU A 71 -6.48 -9.32 15.68
N ARG A 72 -6.62 -10.62 15.95
CA ARG A 72 -5.58 -11.39 16.65
C ARG A 72 -4.25 -11.48 15.89
N TYR A 73 -4.28 -11.36 14.57
CA TYR A 73 -3.09 -11.35 13.72
C TYR A 73 -2.57 -9.93 13.45
N GLN A 74 -3.28 -8.90 13.90
CA GLN A 74 -2.81 -7.53 13.78
C GLN A 74 -1.79 -7.21 14.88
N HIS A 75 -0.77 -6.47 14.49
CA HIS A 75 0.25 -5.97 15.40
C HIS A 75 -0.39 -5.06 16.45
N PRO A 76 0.06 -5.09 17.72
CA PRO A 76 -0.54 -4.29 18.79
C PRO A 76 -0.63 -2.79 18.53
N LEU A 77 0.27 -2.25 17.70
CA LEU A 77 0.21 -0.83 17.30
C LEU A 77 -1.05 -0.51 16.48
N PHE A 78 -1.57 -1.44 15.69
CA PHE A 78 -2.67 -1.20 14.74
C PHE A 78 -4.02 -1.73 15.23
N ARG A 79 -4.02 -2.70 16.16
CA ARG A 79 -5.24 -3.32 16.69
C ARG A 79 -6.24 -2.27 17.20
N GLY A 80 -7.48 -2.37 16.73
CA GLY A 80 -8.56 -1.44 17.07
C GLY A 80 -8.49 -0.07 16.39
N ARG A 81 -7.49 0.19 15.54
CA ARG A 81 -7.33 1.45 14.81
C ARG A 81 -7.48 1.33 13.30
N VAL A 82 -7.56 0.11 12.75
CA VAL A 82 -7.62 -0.12 11.30
C VAL A 82 -8.92 -0.79 10.90
N GLU A 83 -9.59 -0.24 9.90
CA GLU A 83 -10.83 -0.80 9.32
C GLU A 83 -10.87 -0.63 7.80
N LEU A 84 -11.67 -1.45 7.12
CA LEU A 84 -11.95 -1.26 5.70
C LEU A 84 -12.71 0.06 5.47
N ARG A 85 -12.32 0.81 4.44
CA ARG A 85 -13.08 1.99 4.00
C ARG A 85 -14.47 1.59 3.50
N ASP A 86 -14.53 0.52 2.70
CA ASP A 86 -15.76 -0.13 2.29
C ASP A 86 -15.73 -1.59 2.76
N PRO A 87 -16.53 -1.97 3.78
CA PRO A 87 -16.61 -3.36 4.24
C PRO A 87 -17.03 -4.37 3.17
N GLN A 88 -17.70 -3.92 2.10
CA GLN A 88 -18.09 -4.77 0.98
C GLN A 88 -17.01 -4.85 -0.11
N MET A 89 -15.94 -4.04 0.00
CA MET A 89 -14.84 -3.95 -0.97
C MET A 89 -15.33 -3.80 -2.43
N LYS A 90 -16.40 -3.03 -2.65
CA LYS A 90 -17.02 -2.88 -3.97
C LYS A 90 -16.04 -2.28 -4.96
N GLU A 91 -16.16 -2.67 -6.22
CA GLU A 91 -15.32 -2.14 -7.30
C GLU A 91 -13.80 -2.32 -7.03
N GLY A 92 -13.43 -3.33 -6.24
CA GLY A 92 -12.05 -3.61 -5.88
C GLY A 92 -11.46 -2.61 -4.88
N ASP A 93 -12.29 -1.95 -4.07
CA ASP A 93 -11.84 -1.01 -3.03
C ASP A 93 -11.28 -1.73 -1.80
N PHE A 94 -9.96 -1.89 -1.75
CA PHE A 94 -9.25 -2.54 -0.65
C PHE A 94 -8.59 -1.53 0.29
N ALA A 95 -9.00 -0.26 0.21
CA ALA A 95 -8.46 0.79 1.04
C ALA A 95 -8.85 0.58 2.51
N VAL A 96 -7.91 0.86 3.40
CA VAL A 96 -8.15 0.86 4.86
C VAL A 96 -8.05 2.27 5.42
N ILE A 97 -8.82 2.53 6.46
CA ILE A 97 -8.72 3.73 7.29
C ILE A 97 -7.86 3.37 8.50
N LEU A 98 -6.71 4.04 8.65
CA LEU A 98 -5.89 4.00 9.86
C LEU A 98 -6.22 5.23 10.72
N LYS A 99 -6.76 4.99 11.91
CA LYS A 99 -7.28 6.02 12.81
C LYS A 99 -6.22 6.57 13.76
N ASN A 100 -6.36 7.85 14.10
CA ASN A 100 -5.59 8.53 15.14
C ASN A 100 -4.09 8.28 14.97
N VAL A 101 -3.54 8.68 13.82
CA VAL A 101 -2.15 8.39 13.48
C VAL A 101 -1.19 9.11 14.41
N THR A 102 -0.02 8.51 14.60
CA THR A 102 1.08 9.04 15.40
C THR A 102 2.36 9.06 14.56
N ILE A 103 3.42 9.72 15.02
CA ILE A 103 4.72 9.73 14.33
C ILE A 103 5.24 8.31 14.10
N LYS A 104 4.94 7.35 15.01
CA LYS A 104 5.30 5.93 14.90
C LYS A 104 4.60 5.20 13.75
N ASP A 105 3.49 5.75 13.27
CA ASP A 105 2.77 5.20 12.11
C ASP A 105 3.46 5.57 10.80
N SER A 106 4.39 6.53 10.78
CA SER A 106 5.21 6.81 9.60
C SER A 106 5.97 5.58 9.13
N GLY A 107 6.05 5.36 7.83
CA GLY A 107 6.69 4.19 7.24
C GLY A 107 6.03 3.77 5.93
N THR A 108 6.41 2.59 5.45
CA THR A 108 5.90 2.05 4.19
C THR A 108 4.85 1.00 4.47
N TYR A 109 3.70 1.12 3.82
CA TYR A 109 2.57 0.22 3.90
C TYR A 109 2.39 -0.50 2.58
N VAL A 110 2.12 -1.79 2.65
CA VAL A 110 2.01 -2.64 1.47
C VAL A 110 0.71 -3.42 1.52
N CYS A 111 -0.03 -3.38 0.42
CA CYS A 111 -1.31 -4.07 0.24
C CYS A 111 -1.11 -5.32 -0.64
N TYR A 112 -1.56 -6.46 -0.14
CA TYR A 112 -1.60 -7.72 -0.88
C TYR A 112 -3.01 -8.30 -0.89
N TYR A 113 -3.38 -8.96 -1.98
CA TYR A 113 -4.62 -9.75 -2.03
C TYR A 113 -4.37 -11.17 -2.51
N GLY A 114 -5.27 -12.07 -2.16
CA GLY A 114 -5.34 -13.44 -2.66
C GLY A 114 -6.78 -13.86 -2.99
N ASN A 115 -6.92 -14.71 -4.00
CA ASN A 115 -8.17 -15.35 -4.42
C ASN A 115 -8.05 -16.87 -4.28
N ALA A 116 -9.16 -17.59 -4.07
CA ALA A 116 -9.33 -19.06 -4.13
C ALA A 116 -8.07 -19.90 -4.36
N GLY A 117 -7.24 -20.05 -3.30
CA GLY A 117 -6.04 -20.90 -3.30
C GLY A 117 -4.83 -20.38 -4.11
N SER A 118 -4.80 -19.10 -4.49
CA SER A 118 -3.73 -18.48 -5.28
C SER A 118 -2.59 -17.90 -4.41
N ARG A 119 -1.55 -17.42 -5.11
CA ARG A 119 -0.42 -16.71 -4.50
C ARG A 119 -0.80 -15.27 -4.21
N LEU A 120 -0.34 -14.72 -3.09
CA LEU A 120 -0.48 -13.30 -2.78
C LEU A 120 0.04 -12.40 -3.91
N HIS A 121 -0.77 -11.42 -4.30
CA HIS A 121 -0.47 -10.42 -5.30
C HIS A 121 -0.25 -9.06 -4.65
N LEU A 122 0.93 -8.47 -4.88
CA LEU A 122 1.23 -7.10 -4.49
C LEU A 122 0.39 -6.12 -5.31
N ILE A 123 -0.35 -5.22 -4.64
CA ILE A 123 -1.16 -4.19 -5.30
C ILE A 123 -0.52 -2.81 -5.18
N SER A 124 -0.26 -2.36 -3.96
CA SER A 124 0.18 -1.00 -3.70
C SER A 124 1.29 -0.93 -2.65
N ASN A 125 2.09 0.13 -2.75
CA ASN A 125 3.16 0.48 -1.83
C ASN A 125 3.04 1.98 -1.53
N ILE A 126 2.69 2.31 -0.30
CA ILE A 126 2.39 3.67 0.16
C ILE A 126 3.40 4.08 1.23
N THR A 127 3.91 5.29 1.11
CA THR A 127 4.70 5.90 2.17
C THR A 127 3.83 6.88 2.96
N LEU A 128 3.56 6.58 4.23
CA LEU A 128 2.91 7.51 5.15
C LEU A 128 3.97 8.29 5.92
N THR A 129 3.86 9.61 5.89
CA THR A 129 4.68 10.53 6.69
C THR A 129 3.79 11.30 7.66
N VAL A 130 3.95 11.04 8.95
CA VAL A 130 3.26 11.77 10.02
C VAL A 130 4.25 12.73 10.68
N ARG A 131 3.96 14.04 10.61
CA ARG A 131 4.81 15.08 11.19
C ARG A 131 3.97 16.08 11.98
N ASP A 132 4.54 16.59 13.07
CA ASP A 132 3.97 17.73 13.76
C ASP A 132 4.05 18.96 12.86
N SER A 133 3.03 19.83 12.93
CA SER A 133 3.04 21.12 12.24
C SER A 133 4.03 22.13 12.83
N GLY A 134 4.88 21.73 13.78
CA GLY A 134 5.82 22.58 14.51
C GLY A 134 7.29 22.15 14.41
N SER A 135 7.66 21.29 13.46
CA SER A 135 9.05 20.88 13.17
C SER A 135 9.55 21.42 11.84
#